data_AF-A0A924YVE1-F1
#
_entry.id   AF-A0A924YVE1-F1
#
_cell.length_a   1.000
_cell.length_b   1.000
_cell.length_c   1.000
_cell.angle_alpha   90.00
_cell.angle_beta   90.00
_cell.angle_gamma   90.00
#
_symmetry.space_group_name_H-M   'P 1'
#
loop_
_entity.id
_entity.type
_entity.pdbx_description
1 polymer ?
#
loop_
_entity_poly.entity_id
_entity_poly.type
_entity_poly.pdbx_seq_one_letter_code
_entity_poly.pdbx_strand_id
1 'polypeptide(L)' 'MQIAEAQLAVDGDKGKYPEFKGNVKAVDTRDLWREADVSPVNQGYHYNHNAETYYETGERLGRAMAELLKERP' A
#
# COMPACT_ATOMS: atom_id res chain seq x y z
N MET A 1 -8.13 -3.79 -12.71
CA MET A 1 -9.25 -3.48 -11.79
C MET A 1 -9.24 -1.97 -11.59
N GLN A 2 -10.29 -1.27 -12.00
CA GLN A 2 -10.29 0.20 -12.12
C GLN A 2 -9.90 0.94 -10.82
N ILE A 3 -10.30 0.43 -9.65
CA ILE A 3 -9.99 1.08 -8.37
C ILE A 3 -8.49 1.04 -8.05
N ALA A 4 -7.84 -0.12 -8.19
CA ALA A 4 -6.40 -0.23 -7.92
C ALA A 4 -5.58 0.61 -8.91
N GLU A 5 -5.98 0.62 -10.18
CA GLU A 5 -5.36 1.48 -11.19
C GLU A 5 -5.48 2.96 -10.82
N ALA A 6 -6.66 3.40 -10.34
CA ALA A 6 -6.88 4.76 -9.89
C ALA A 6 -6.03 5.11 -8.66
N GLN A 7 -6.00 4.25 -7.63
CA GLN A 7 -5.21 4.45 -6.41
C GLN A 7 -3.71 4.53 -6.72
N LEU A 8 -3.20 3.62 -7.55
CA LEU A 8 -1.79 3.57 -7.93
C LEU A 8 -1.39 4.67 -8.92
N ALA A 9 -2.31 5.52 -9.40
CA ALA A 9 -1.99 6.63 -10.31
C ALA A 9 -1.73 7.96 -9.59
N VAL A 10 -1.95 8.02 -8.27
CA VAL A 10 -1.95 9.26 -7.46
C VAL A 10 -0.54 9.70 -7.02
N ASP A 11 0.47 8.83 -7.07
CA ASP A 11 1.85 9.12 -6.61
C ASP A 11 2.58 10.23 -7.39
N GLY A 12 2.03 10.66 -8.53
CA GLY A 12 2.62 11.68 -9.40
C GLY A 12 3.73 11.18 -10.32
N ASP A 13 4.21 9.94 -10.16
CA ASP A 13 5.23 9.34 -11.03
C ASP A 13 4.63 8.86 -12.35
N LYS A 14 3.34 8.48 -12.37
CA LYS A 14 2.62 8.09 -13.59
C LYS A 14 2.10 9.25 -14.45
N GLY A 15 2.42 10.50 -14.07
CA GLY A 15 2.12 11.70 -14.85
C GLY A 15 0.66 12.17 -14.86
N LYS A 16 -0.27 11.44 -14.22
CA LYS A 16 -1.67 11.86 -14.10
C LYS A 16 -1.88 13.00 -13.09
N TYR A 17 -1.05 13.05 -12.05
CA TYR A 17 -1.07 14.07 -10.99
C TYR A 17 0.35 14.56 -10.68
N PRO A 18 1.02 15.26 -11.62
CA PRO A 18 2.41 15.70 -11.44
C PRO A 18 2.64 16.56 -10.20
N GLU A 19 1.61 17.26 -9.71
CA GLU A 19 1.63 18.06 -8.48
C GLU A 19 1.90 17.26 -7.20
N PHE A 20 1.71 15.93 -7.24
CA PHE A 20 1.92 15.04 -6.10
C PHE A 20 3.32 14.41 -6.05
N LYS A 21 4.12 14.60 -7.11
CA LYS A 21 5.47 14.05 -7.20
C LYS A 21 6.35 14.53 -6.03
N GLY A 22 7.01 13.58 -5.37
CA GLY A 22 7.88 13.85 -4.21
C GLY A 22 7.15 14.16 -2.90
N ASN A 23 5.81 14.11 -2.88
CA ASN A 23 5.01 14.34 -1.67
C ASN A 23 3.95 13.25 -1.42
N VAL A 24 3.60 12.46 -2.43
CA VAL A 24 2.66 11.33 -2.32
C VAL A 24 3.31 10.07 -2.89
N LYS A 25 3.05 8.92 -2.26
CA LYS A 25 3.37 7.59 -2.79
C LYS A 25 2.16 6.68 -2.67
N ALA A 26 2.00 5.78 -3.64
CA ALA A 26 1.01 4.72 -3.61
C ALA A 26 1.74 3.37 -3.63
N VAL A 27 1.37 2.48 -2.73
CA VAL A 27 1.92 1.13 -2.65
C VAL A 27 0.83 0.11 -2.92
N ASP A 28 1.16 -0.93 -3.67
CA ASP A 28 0.29 -2.09 -3.82
C ASP A 28 0.48 -3.02 -2.62
N THR A 29 -0.60 -3.61 -2.11
CA THR A 29 -0.56 -4.56 -0.99
C THR A 29 -1.34 -5.83 -1.28
N ARG A 30 -1.87 -5.98 -2.50
CA ARG A 30 -2.73 -7.12 -2.87
C ARG A 30 -2.02 -8.46 -2.81
N ASP A 31 -0.71 -8.46 -3.05
CA ASP A 31 0.19 -9.62 -2.93
C ASP A 31 0.43 -10.05 -1.47
N LEU A 32 0.08 -9.21 -0.49
CA LEU A 32 0.29 -9.47 0.94
C LEU A 32 -0.88 -10.23 1.59
N TRP A 33 -1.91 -10.56 0.80
CA TRP A 33 -3.08 -11.30 1.28
C TRP A 33 -2.69 -12.66 1.84
N ARG A 34 -3.38 -13.06 2.91
CA ARG A 34 -3.29 -14.41 3.49
C ARG A 34 -4.69 -14.99 3.57
N GLU A 35 -4.83 -16.24 3.15
CA GLU A 35 -6.09 -16.94 3.14
C GLU A 35 -6.62 -17.22 4.56
N ALA A 36 -7.91 -17.48 4.66
CA ALA A 36 -8.59 -17.66 5.95
C ALA A 36 -8.11 -18.90 6.72
N ASP A 37 -7.60 -19.92 6.02
CA ASP A 37 -7.11 -21.19 6.62
C ASP A 37 -5.78 -21.03 7.36
N VAL A 38 -5.00 -20.00 7.04
CA VAL A 38 -3.74 -19.64 7.72
C VAL A 38 -3.88 -18.41 8.63
N SER A 39 -5.11 -18.00 8.93
CA SER A 39 -5.39 -16.74 9.63
C SER A 39 -6.32 -16.94 10.84
N PRO A 40 -6.32 -16.00 11.83
CA PRO A 40 -7.10 -16.16 13.05
C PRO A 40 -8.63 -16.20 12.85
N VAL A 41 -9.16 -15.48 11.86
CA VAL A 41 -10.61 -15.42 11.59
C VAL A 41 -10.90 -15.33 10.09
N ASN A 42 -12.05 -15.85 9.65
CA ASN A 42 -12.53 -15.65 8.28
C ASN A 42 -13.28 -14.31 8.16
N GLN A 43 -12.54 -13.20 8.19
CA GLN A 43 -13.06 -11.84 8.00
C GLN A 43 -12.21 -11.11 6.96
N GLY A 44 -12.46 -11.42 5.69
CA GLY A 44 -11.61 -10.92 4.61
C GLY A 44 -11.53 -9.40 4.49
N TYR A 45 -12.59 -8.68 4.87
CA TYR A 45 -12.62 -7.21 4.91
C TYR A 45 -11.69 -6.59 5.97
N HIS A 46 -11.12 -7.40 6.86
CA HIS A 46 -10.06 -7.03 7.80
C HIS A 46 -8.83 -7.93 7.66
N TYR A 47 -8.49 -8.37 6.44
CA TYR A 47 -7.33 -9.24 6.18
C TYR A 47 -7.31 -10.51 7.03
N ASN A 48 -8.48 -11.08 7.33
CA ASN A 48 -8.60 -12.27 8.17
C ASN A 48 -7.98 -12.13 9.58
N HIS A 49 -7.75 -10.87 10.02
CA HIS A 49 -6.94 -10.52 11.19
C HIS A 49 -5.54 -11.15 11.16
N ASN A 50 -4.95 -11.33 9.98
CA ASN A 50 -3.63 -11.92 9.83
C ASN A 50 -2.53 -10.90 10.20
N ALA A 51 -1.76 -11.23 11.24
CA ALA A 51 -0.70 -10.36 11.76
C ALA A 51 0.42 -10.08 10.73
N GLU A 52 0.75 -11.05 9.88
CA GLU A 52 1.78 -10.91 8.86
C GLU A 52 1.33 -9.94 7.76
N THR A 53 0.09 -10.05 7.27
CA THR A 53 -0.47 -9.09 6.31
C THR A 53 -0.44 -7.66 6.84
N TYR A 54 -0.77 -7.44 8.12
CA TYR A 54 -0.68 -6.11 8.73
C TYR A 54 0.76 -5.62 8.82
N TYR A 55 1.70 -6.47 9.24
CA TYR A 55 3.11 -6.12 9.36
C TYR A 55 3.72 -5.74 8.00
N GLU A 56 3.56 -6.59 6.98
CA GLU A 56 4.13 -6.37 5.65
C GLU A 56 3.51 -5.13 4.98
N THR A 57 2.21 -4.89 5.20
CA THR A 57 1.53 -3.66 4.75
C THR A 57 2.15 -2.43 5.41
N GLY A 58 2.31 -2.46 6.75
CA GLY A 58 2.91 -1.38 7.51
C GLY A 58 4.37 -1.13 7.13
N GLU A 59 5.14 -2.20 6.89
CA GLU A 59 6.53 -2.09 6.44
C GLU A 59 6.63 -1.42 5.07
N ARG A 60 5.80 -1.84 4.10
CA ARG A 60 5.79 -1.26 2.75
C ARG A 60 5.40 0.21 2.78
N LEU A 61 4.40 0.58 3.59
CA LEU A 61 4.02 1.98 3.83
C LEU A 61 5.15 2.77 4.51
N GLY A 62 5.81 2.19 5.51
CA GLY A 62 6.91 2.83 6.24
C GLY A 62 8.13 3.09 5.36
N ARG A 63 8.48 2.13 4.49
CA ARG A 63 9.56 2.30 3.49
C ARG A 63 9.23 3.42 2.50
N ALA A 64 8.01 3.46 1.96
CA ALA A 64 7.57 4.53 1.07
C ALA A 64 7.61 5.91 1.74
N MET A 65 7.22 6.00 3.03
CA MET A 65 7.37 7.24 3.80
C MET A 65 8.83 7.63 3.99
N ALA A 66 9.72 6.67 4.30
CA ALA A 66 11.14 6.95 4.46
C ALA A 66 11.79 7.46 3.16
N GLU A 67 11.33 6.99 2.00
CA GLU A 67 11.75 7.52 0.69
C GLU A 67 11.29 8.97 0.50
N LEU A 68 10.01 9.27 0.73
CA LEU A 68 9.48 10.64 0.66
C LEU A 68 10.25 11.59 1.57
N LEU A 69 10.61 11.18 2.78
CA LEU A 69 11.38 12.00 3.71
C LEU A 69 12.82 12.27 3.26
N LYS A 70 13.43 11.39 2.44
CA LYS A 70 14.76 11.63 1.85
C LYS A 70 14.70 12.59 0.66
N GLU A 71 13.58 12.60 -0.06
CA GLU A 71 13.36 13.48 -1.22
C GLU A 71 12.93 14.89 -0.81
N ARG A 72 12.51 15.08 0.45
CA ARG A 72 12.17 16.40 0.99
C ARG A 72 13.45 17.22 1.26
N PRO A 73 13.53 18.46 0.74
CA PRO A 73 14.64 19.37 0.98
C PRO A 73 14.75 19.84 2.44
#